data_AF-A0A2H0P099-F1
#
_entry.id   AF-A0A2H0P099-F1
#
_cell.length_a   1.000
_cell.length_b   1.000
_cell.length_c   1.000
_cell.angle_alpha   90.00
_cell.angle_beta   90.00
_cell.angle_gamma   90.00
#
_symmetry.space_group_name_H-M   'P 1'
#
loop_
_entity.id
_entity.type
_entity.pdbx_description
1 polymer ?
#
loop_
_entity_poly.entity_id
_entity_poly.type
_entity_poly.pdbx_seq_one_letter_code
_entity_poly.pdbx_strand_id
1 'polypeptide(L)'
;MFFPLIYWVVMPLVFAWLVVRWLKKASPLVPLPEVAALFAEKPIEPKWFRAARRGSDGRVLWLGDYEKQPEAVDAAYAGKEAAVTAGEKASFLVFNAQAELLEQVDS
;
A
#
# COMPACT_ATOMS: atom_id res chain seq x y z
N MET A 1 -16.40 -44.76 14.54
CA MET A 1 -17.19 -43.56 14.19
C MET A 1 -16.33 -42.28 14.35
N PHE A 2 -15.30 -42.08 13.52
CA PHE A 2 -14.38 -40.91 13.59
C PHE A 2 -14.69 -39.81 12.57
N PHE A 3 -15.70 -40.02 11.72
CA PHE A 3 -16.01 -39.15 10.59
C PHE A 3 -16.53 -37.73 10.91
N PRO A 4 -17.28 -37.46 12.00
CA PRO A 4 -17.78 -36.10 12.24
C PRO A 4 -16.69 -35.16 12.76
N LEU A 5 -15.67 -35.65 13.48
CA LEU A 5 -14.66 -34.79 14.08
C LEU A 5 -13.72 -34.16 13.03
N ILE A 6 -13.31 -34.96 12.03
CA ILE A 6 -12.44 -34.49 10.94
C ILE A 6 -13.19 -33.44 10.10
N TYR A 7 -14.47 -33.67 9.83
CA TYR A 7 -15.30 -32.70 9.09
C TYR A 7 -15.34 -31.35 9.82
N TRP A 8 -15.62 -31.34 11.13
CA TRP A 8 -15.70 -30.11 11.93
C TRP A 8 -14.37 -29.37 12.09
N VAL A 9 -13.22 -30.03 11.94
CA VAL A 9 -11.90 -29.38 11.96
C VAL A 9 -11.48 -28.90 10.58
N VAL A 10 -11.75 -29.67 9.53
CA VAL A 10 -11.30 -29.36 8.17
C VAL A 10 -12.19 -28.30 7.50
N MET A 11 -13.51 -28.33 7.71
CA MET A 11 -14.44 -27.32 7.16
C MET A 11 -14.07 -25.88 7.51
N PRO A 12 -13.81 -25.50 8.79
CA PRO A 12 -13.44 -24.12 9.12
C PRO A 12 -12.08 -23.72 8.55
N LEU A 13 -11.13 -24.65 8.42
CA LEU A 13 -9.84 -24.37 7.76
C LEU A 13 -10.00 -24.09 6.27
N VAL A 14 -10.80 -24.90 5.56
CA VAL A 14 -11.09 -24.69 4.13
C VAL A 14 -11.88 -23.40 3.92
N PHE A 15 -12.84 -23.11 4.81
CA PHE A 15 -13.61 -21.87 4.76
C PHE A 15 -12.72 -20.64 5.01
N ALA A 16 -11.85 -20.68 6.02
CA ALA A 16 -10.87 -19.63 6.27
C ALA A 16 -9.95 -19.42 5.06
N TRP A 17 -9.47 -20.50 4.43
CA TRP A 17 -8.66 -20.40 3.22
C TRP A 17 -9.42 -19.76 2.05
N LEU A 18 -10.68 -20.12 1.84
CA LEU A 18 -11.55 -19.52 0.83
C LEU A 18 -11.79 -18.03 1.09
N VAL A 19 -12.05 -17.64 2.34
CA VAL A 19 -12.22 -16.24 2.74
C VAL A 19 -10.95 -15.44 2.48
N VAL A 20 -9.78 -15.95 2.90
CA VAL A 20 -8.48 -15.30 2.62
C VAL A 20 -8.24 -15.15 1.12
N ARG A 21 -8.55 -16.20 0.33
CA ARG A 21 -8.42 -16.17 -1.13
C ARG A 21 -9.36 -15.14 -1.77
N TRP A 22 -10.58 -15.01 -1.25
CA TRP A 22 -11.54 -14.00 -1.71
C TRP A 22 -11.11 -12.58 -1.35
N LEU A 23 -10.63 -12.36 -0.12
CA LEU A 23 -10.10 -11.07 0.32
C LEU A 23 -8.92 -10.61 -0.55
N LYS A 24 -7.98 -11.52 -0.86
CA LYS A 24 -6.86 -11.22 -1.77
C LYS A 24 -7.31 -10.87 -3.18
N LYS A 25 -8.40 -11.46 -3.67
CA LYS A 25 -8.96 -11.16 -5.00
C LYS A 25 -9.72 -9.83 -5.03
N ALA A 26 -10.31 -9.43 -3.89
CA ALA A 26 -11.12 -8.22 -3.76
C ALA A 26 -10.31 -6.96 -3.42
N SER A 27 -9.06 -7.10 -2.99
CA SER A 27 -8.14 -5.98 -2.79
C SER A 27 -7.06 -5.91 -3.87
N PRO A 28 -7.37 -5.82 -5.17
CA PRO A 28 -6.45 -5.14 -6.05
C PRO A 28 -6.48 -3.67 -5.60
N LEU A 29 -5.56 -3.29 -4.73
CA LEU A 29 -5.16 -1.89 -4.58
C LEU A 29 -4.59 -1.51 -5.95
N VAL A 30 -5.50 -1.11 -6.85
CA VAL A 30 -5.17 -0.80 -8.24
C VAL A 30 -4.10 0.28 -8.18
N PRO A 31 -2.86 0.01 -8.63
CA PRO A 31 -1.85 1.03 -8.67
C PRO A 31 -2.38 2.13 -9.58
N LEU A 32 -2.49 3.36 -9.06
CA LEU A 32 -2.92 4.48 -9.87
C LEU A 32 -2.06 4.51 -11.14
N PRO A 33 -2.63 4.76 -12.33
CA PRO A 33 -1.88 4.70 -13.59
C PRO A 33 -0.65 5.64 -13.60
N GLU A 34 -0.74 6.74 -12.84
CA GLU A 34 0.36 7.69 -12.59
C GLU A 34 1.52 7.07 -11.79
N VAL A 35 1.21 6.17 -10.85
CA VAL A 35 2.20 5.43 -10.04
C VAL A 35 2.85 4.35 -10.90
N ALA A 36 2.09 3.65 -11.74
CA ALA A 36 2.64 2.67 -12.67
C ALA A 36 3.65 3.31 -13.64
N ALA A 37 3.37 4.53 -14.13
CA ALA A 37 4.31 5.29 -14.95
C ALA A 37 5.58 5.69 -14.17
N LEU A 38 5.44 6.18 -12.93
CA LEU A 38 6.56 6.56 -12.08
C LEU A 38 7.47 5.36 -11.72
N PHE A 39 6.87 4.19 -11.52
CA PHE A 39 7.59 2.94 -11.28
C PHE A 39 8.22 2.35 -12.53
N ALA A 40 7.64 2.57 -13.72
CA ALA A 40 8.25 2.20 -14.99
C ALA A 40 9.49 3.05 -15.31
N GLU A 41 9.46 4.34 -14.96
CA GLU A 41 10.61 5.25 -15.12
C GLU A 41 11.70 5.01 -14.06
N LYS A 42 11.31 4.73 -12.81
CA LYS A 42 12.23 4.46 -11.70
C LYS A 42 11.84 3.20 -10.95
N PRO A 43 12.36 2.02 -11.33
CA PRO A 43 12.12 0.79 -10.57
C PRO A 43 12.67 0.93 -9.15
N ILE A 44 11.93 0.43 -8.17
CA ILE A 44 12.36 0.35 -6.77
C ILE A 44 13.17 -0.93 -6.57
N GLU A 45 14.22 -0.87 -5.76
CA GLU A 45 14.94 -2.07 -5.36
C GLU A 45 14.06 -3.05 -4.56
N PRO A 46 14.21 -4.36 -4.75
CA PRO A 46 13.44 -5.33 -3.98
C PRO A 46 13.71 -5.15 -2.48
N LYS A 47 12.64 -4.98 -1.69
CA LYS A 47 12.58 -4.67 -0.23
C LYS A 47 12.59 -3.20 0.16
N TRP A 48 12.67 -2.28 -0.79
CA TRP A 48 12.55 -0.86 -0.50
C TRP A 48 11.10 -0.38 -0.60
N PHE A 49 10.82 0.74 0.07
CA PHE A 49 9.54 1.40 0.16
C PHE A 49 9.68 2.82 -0.37
N ARG A 50 8.73 3.29 -1.18
CA ARG A 50 8.75 4.63 -1.75
C ARG A 50 7.67 5.49 -1.13
N ALA A 51 8.06 6.64 -0.62
CA ALA A 51 7.13 7.69 -0.26
C ALA A 51 6.95 8.64 -1.45
N ALA A 52 5.72 9.01 -1.72
CA ALA A 52 5.37 9.97 -2.75
C ALA A 52 4.30 10.94 -2.24
N ARG A 53 4.30 12.15 -2.77
CA ARG A 53 3.30 13.18 -2.55
C ARG A 53 2.47 13.35 -3.80
N ARG A 54 1.17 13.18 -3.72
CA ARG A 54 0.22 13.50 -4.76
C ARG A 54 -0.39 14.88 -4.52
N GLY A 55 -0.12 15.82 -5.42
CA GLY A 55 -0.72 17.15 -5.40
C GLY A 55 -2.21 17.13 -5.77
N SER A 56 -2.89 18.25 -5.53
CA SER A 56 -4.29 18.48 -5.94
C SER A 56 -4.49 18.50 -7.46
N ASP A 57 -3.41 18.70 -8.21
CA ASP A 57 -3.32 18.61 -9.67
C ASP A 57 -3.18 17.17 -10.18
N GLY A 58 -3.18 16.18 -9.28
CA GLY A 58 -3.01 14.76 -9.59
C GLY A 58 -1.54 14.35 -9.78
N ARG A 59 -0.58 15.29 -9.75
CA ARG A 59 0.83 14.97 -9.97
C ARG A 59 1.41 14.24 -8.77
N VAL A 60 2.12 13.14 -9.04
CA VAL A 60 2.84 12.37 -8.03
C VAL A 60 4.31 12.81 -8.03
N LEU A 61 4.71 13.48 -6.95
CA LEU A 61 6.08 13.86 -6.65
C LEU A 61 6.73 12.79 -5.78
N TRP A 62 7.95 12.41 -6.14
CA TRP A 62 8.74 11.48 -5.35
C TRP A 62 9.34 12.18 -4.13
N LEU A 63 9.15 11.60 -2.93
CA LEU A 63 9.74 12.12 -1.69
C LEU A 63 11.04 11.39 -1.33
N GLY A 64 11.13 10.09 -1.60
CA GLY A 64 12.31 9.29 -1.31
C GLY A 64 12.02 7.79 -1.34
N ASP A 65 13.11 7.01 -1.37
CA ASP A 65 13.09 5.55 -1.25
C ASP A 65 13.77 5.16 0.08
N TYR A 66 13.17 4.22 0.80
CA TYR A 66 13.54 3.85 2.17
C TYR A 66 13.65 2.33 2.30
N GLU A 67 14.59 1.85 3.11
CA GLU A 67 14.76 0.41 3.34
C GLU A 67 13.67 -0.18 4.27
N LYS A 68 13.09 0.66 5.15
CA LYS A 68 12.07 0.23 6.11
C LYS A 68 10.75 0.95 5.88
N GLN A 69 9.66 0.19 5.97
CA GLN A 69 8.30 0.72 5.90
C GLN A 69 8.05 1.87 6.89
N PRO A 70 8.36 1.76 8.20
CA PRO A 70 8.09 2.86 9.14
C PRO A 70 8.82 4.16 8.76
N GLU A 71 10.03 4.08 8.20
CA GLU A 71 10.77 5.27 7.76
C GLU A 71 10.09 5.98 6.58
N ALA A 72 9.52 5.20 5.63
CA ALA A 72 8.73 5.74 4.53
C ALA A 72 7.41 6.37 5.00
N VAL A 73 6.79 5.78 6.04
CA VAL A 73 5.56 6.27 6.65
C VAL A 73 5.83 7.58 7.41
N ASP A 74 6.89 7.63 8.21
CA ASP A 74 7.31 8.84 8.93
C ASP A 74 7.56 10.00 7.96
N ALA A 75 8.19 9.73 6.81
CA ALA A 75 8.39 10.71 5.75
C ALA A 75 7.07 11.20 5.13
N ALA A 76 6.08 10.31 4.95
CA ALA A 76 4.75 10.68 4.47
C ALA A 76 4.01 11.58 5.48
N TYR A 77 4.08 11.28 6.78
CA TYR A 77 3.51 12.12 7.84
C TYR A 77 4.21 13.48 7.96
N ALA A 78 5.55 13.52 7.92
CA ALA A 78 6.29 14.77 7.91
C ALA A 78 5.93 15.65 6.70
N GLY A 79 5.75 15.02 5.53
CA GLY A 79 5.25 15.70 4.33
C GLY A 79 3.84 16.27 4.52
N LYS A 80 2.94 15.51 5.16
CA LYS A 80 1.59 15.96 5.51
C LYS A 80 1.63 17.18 6.41
N GLU A 81 2.41 17.16 7.49
CA GLU A 81 2.53 18.30 8.40
C GLU A 81 3.03 19.55 7.68
N ALA A 82 4.01 19.41 6.79
CA ALA A 82 4.51 20.49 5.96
C ALA A 82 3.42 21.05 5.01
N ALA A 83 2.63 20.17 4.38
CA ALA A 83 1.53 20.57 3.50
C ALA A 83 0.39 21.26 4.25
N VAL A 84 -0.01 20.74 5.42
CA VAL A 84 -1.00 21.39 6.30
C VAL A 84 -0.52 22.77 6.73
N THR A 85 0.76 22.90 7.10
CA THR A 85 1.35 24.19 7.48
C THR A 85 1.37 25.19 6.33
N ALA A 86 1.59 24.69 5.10
CA ALA A 86 1.51 25.49 3.88
C ALA A 86 0.07 25.78 3.40
N GLY A 87 -0.95 25.15 4.00
CA GLY A 87 -2.34 25.26 3.55
C GLY A 87 -2.62 24.54 2.22
N GLU A 88 -1.76 23.60 1.82
CA GLU A 88 -1.86 22.86 0.57
C GLU A 88 -2.58 21.52 0.77
N LYS A 89 -3.51 21.18 -0.14
CA LYS A 89 -4.14 19.86 -0.17
C LYS A 89 -3.27 18.89 -0.97
N ALA A 90 -2.70 17.90 -0.31
CA ALA A 90 -1.94 16.82 -0.92
C ALA A 90 -2.20 15.48 -0.22
N SER A 91 -2.14 14.40 -0.99
CA SER A 91 -2.18 13.03 -0.47
C SER A 91 -0.77 12.47 -0.44
N PHE A 92 -0.36 11.88 0.66
CA PHE A 92 0.95 11.26 0.83
C PHE A 92 0.77 9.74 0.76
N LEU A 93 1.51 9.09 -0.12
CA LEU A 93 1.32 7.69 -0.50
C LEU A 93 2.61 6.93 -0.26
N VAL A 94 2.51 5.75 0.37
CA VAL A 94 3.63 4.84 0.58
C VAL A 94 3.40 3.58 -0.25
N PHE A 95 4.40 3.22 -1.06
CA PHE A 95 4.36 2.08 -1.95
C PHE A 95 5.45 1.06 -1.63
N ASN A 96 5.19 -0.21 -1.91
CA ASN A 96 6.23 -1.24 -1.93
C ASN A 96 6.90 -1.36 -3.33
N ALA A 97 7.90 -2.23 -3.44
CA ALA A 97 8.59 -2.51 -4.70
C ALA A 97 7.69 -3.05 -5.83
N GLN A 98 6.48 -3.51 -5.52
CA GLN A 98 5.48 -3.99 -6.46
C GLN A 98 4.48 -2.90 -6.89
N ALA A 99 4.72 -1.65 -6.50
CA ALA A 99 3.80 -0.52 -6.68
C ALA A 99 2.44 -0.70 -5.95
N GLU A 100 2.36 -1.61 -4.98
CA GLU A 100 1.18 -1.73 -4.13
C GLU A 100 1.19 -0.61 -3.10
N LEU A 101 0.05 0.07 -2.97
CA LEU A 101 -0.16 1.11 -1.97
C LEU A 101 -0.29 0.46 -0.58
N LEU A 102 0.62 0.80 0.32
CA LEU A 102 0.61 0.32 1.70
C LEU A 102 -0.12 1.28 2.64
N GLU A 103 0.08 2.57 2.45
CA GLU A 103 -0.50 3.60 3.30
C GLU A 103 -0.77 4.88 2.49
N GLN A 104 -1.89 5.54 2.82
CA GLN A 104 -2.26 6.83 2.28
C GLN A 104 -2.65 7.76 3.43
N VAL A 105 -2.03 8.94 3.44
CA VAL A 105 -2.23 9.98 4.44
C VAL A 105 -2.60 11.27 3.73
N ASP A 106 -3.83 11.75 3.92
CA ASP A 106 -4.29 13.00 3.33
C ASP A 106 -4.07 14.18 4.29
N SER A 107 -3.67 15.34 3.75
CA SER A 107 -3.53 16.62 4.46
C SER A 107 -4.82 17.43 4.49
#